data_AF-A0A1H0D5E1-F1
#
_entry.id   AF-A0A1H0D5E1-F1
#
_cell.length_a   1.000
_cell.length_b   1.000
_cell.length_c   1.000
_cell.angle_alpha   90.00
_cell.angle_beta   90.00
_cell.angle_gamma   90.00
#
_symmetry.space_group_name_H-M   'P 1'
#
loop_
_entity.id
_entity.type
_entity.pdbx_description
1 polymer ?
#
loop_
_entity_poly.entity_id
_entity_poly.type
_entity_poly.pdbx_seq_one_letter_code
_entity_poly.pdbx_strand_id
1 'polypeptide(L)'
;MGSIIHNLFHVIDCEQLWVNQMQGTPVIIKDIQEVTTLDDVKTFSNLTRPVTQNFIESYTSQAKDKVLEIRRNNGSIHLLSYDKVLHHIFIHEIHHIGQLSVWAREIGVKPISSDIIFREL
;
A
#
# COMPACT_ATOMS: atom_id res chain seq x y z
N MET A 1 -4.37 13.00 -4.72
CA MET A 1 -4.32 12.39 -6.07
C MET A 1 -5.44 12.99 -6.93
N GLY A 2 -5.26 13.10 -8.24
CA GLY A 2 -6.28 13.65 -9.17
C GLY A 2 -6.62 12.72 -10.34
N SER A 3 -6.25 11.44 -10.27
CA SER A 3 -6.46 10.45 -11.33
C SER A 3 -6.68 9.07 -10.70
N ILE A 4 -7.56 8.26 -11.28
CA ILE A 4 -7.81 6.86 -10.86
C ILE A 4 -6.52 6.03 -10.96
N ILE A 5 -5.77 6.17 -12.07
CA ILE A 5 -4.53 5.42 -12.31
C ILE A 5 -3.47 5.75 -11.26
N HIS A 6 -3.21 7.04 -11.03
CA HIS A 6 -2.25 7.48 -10.03
C HIS A 6 -2.67 7.12 -8.59
N ASN A 7 -3.97 7.05 -8.31
CA ASN A 7 -4.48 6.64 -7.00
C ASN A 7 -4.23 5.14 -6.76
N LEU A 8 -4.56 4.29 -7.73
CA LEU A 8 -4.26 2.86 -7.66
C LEU A 8 -2.75 2.59 -7.53
N PHE A 9 -1.93 3.28 -8.31
CA PHE A 9 -0.48 3.19 -8.20
C PHE A 9 0.02 3.62 -6.82
N HIS A 10 -0.47 4.74 -6.30
CA HIS A 10 -0.06 5.25 -4.98
C HIS A 10 -0.34 4.27 -3.84
N VAL A 11 -1.47 3.56 -3.88
CA VAL A 11 -1.79 2.53 -2.88
C VAL A 11 -0.73 1.42 -2.89
N ILE A 12 -0.42 0.90 -4.08
CA ILE A 12 0.59 -0.17 -4.25
C ILE A 12 1.99 0.32 -3.84
N ASP A 13 2.33 1.55 -4.21
CA ASP A 13 3.63 2.15 -3.90
C ASP A 13 3.81 2.40 -2.39
N CYS A 14 2.74 2.81 -1.70
CA CYS A 14 2.73 2.94 -0.25
C CYS A 14 2.93 1.59 0.45
N GLU A 15 2.19 0.55 0.01
CA GLU A 15 2.33 -0.80 0.55
C GLU A 15 3.76 -1.32 0.39
N GLN A 16 4.30 -1.31 -0.83
CA GLN A 16 5.64 -1.82 -1.09
C GLN A 16 6.72 -1.03 -0.35
N LEU A 17 6.58 0.29 -0.25
CA LEU A 17 7.52 1.14 0.49
C LEU A 17 7.68 0.67 1.93
N TRP A 18 6.55 0.53 2.64
CA TRP A 18 6.55 0.18 4.05
C TRP A 18 6.97 -1.27 4.29
N VAL A 19 6.49 -2.19 3.46
CA VAL A 19 6.86 -3.61 3.52
C VAL A 19 8.37 -3.79 3.31
N ASN A 20 8.95 -3.13 2.30
CA ASN A 20 10.39 -3.24 2.03
C ASN A 20 11.22 -2.57 3.15
N GLN A 21 10.77 -1.43 3.69
CA GLN A 21 11.44 -0.80 4.83
C GLN A 21 11.44 -1.71 6.07
N MET A 22 10.33 -2.37 6.38
CA MET A 22 10.28 -3.35 7.48
C MET A 22 11.15 -4.58 7.22
N GLN A 23 11.30 -5.02 5.96
CA GLN A 23 12.18 -6.13 5.62
C GLN A 23 13.66 -5.75 5.52
N GLY A 24 13.98 -4.46 5.44
CA GLY A 24 15.33 -3.99 5.13
C GLY A 24 15.74 -4.28 3.68
N THR A 25 14.77 -4.47 2.79
CA THR A 25 14.99 -4.72 1.36
C THR A 25 14.88 -3.42 0.55
N PRO A 26 15.47 -3.36 -0.65
CA PRO A 26 15.38 -2.18 -1.50
C PRO A 26 13.93 -1.86 -1.88
N VAL A 27 13.56 -0.58 -1.73
CA VAL A 27 12.30 -0.03 -2.23
C VAL A 27 12.43 0.18 -3.74
N ILE A 28 11.43 -0.23 -4.51
CA ILE A 28 11.38 0.06 -5.94
C ILE A 28 11.03 1.53 -6.10
N ILE A 29 11.90 2.30 -6.77
CA ILE A 29 11.65 3.70 -7.08
C ILE A 29 11.11 3.77 -8.50
N LYS A 30 9.87 4.24 -8.66
CA LYS A 30 9.23 4.47 -9.95
C LYS A 30 8.62 5.86 -9.98
N ASP A 31 8.87 6.60 -11.06
CA ASP A 31 8.23 7.90 -11.24
C ASP A 31 6.74 7.69 -11.54
N ILE A 32 5.88 8.30 -10.74
CA ILE A 32 4.43 8.25 -10.91
C ILE A 32 4.02 8.81 -12.28
N GLN A 33 4.78 9.75 -12.86
CA GLN A 33 4.49 10.31 -14.19
C GLN A 33 4.69 9.28 -15.32
N GLU A 34 5.45 8.22 -15.09
CA GLU A 34 5.63 7.12 -16.05
C GLU A 34 4.46 6.10 -15.99
N VAL A 35 3.57 6.21 -15.00
CA VAL A 35 2.44 5.29 -14.82
C VAL A 35 1.20 5.86 -15.50
N THR A 36 1.07 5.59 -16.80
CA THR A 36 0.06 6.24 -17.64
C THR A 36 -1.10 5.33 -18.01
N THR A 37 -0.94 4.02 -17.87
CA THR A 37 -1.96 3.01 -18.23
C THR A 37 -2.36 2.14 -17.04
N LEU A 38 -3.51 1.48 -17.15
CA LEU A 38 -3.91 0.45 -16.19
C LEU A 38 -2.97 -0.76 -16.20
N ASP A 39 -2.34 -1.06 -17.34
CA ASP A 39 -1.41 -2.17 -17.46
C ASP A 39 -0.11 -1.90 -16.68
N ASP A 40 0.36 -0.64 -16.66
CA ASP A 40 1.49 -0.23 -15.82
C ASP A 40 1.21 -0.49 -14.34
N VAL A 41 0.00 -0.14 -13.88
CA VAL A 41 -0.46 -0.36 -12.49
C VAL A 41 -0.51 -1.85 -12.18
N LYS A 42 -1.10 -2.67 -13.07
CA LYS A 42 -1.19 -4.12 -12.88
C LYS A 42 0.19 -4.77 -12.86
N THR A 43 1.07 -4.36 -13.76
CA THR A 43 2.46 -4.82 -13.81
C THR A 43 3.18 -4.52 -12.51
N PHE A 44 3.04 -3.29 -11.99
CA PHE A 44 3.65 -2.91 -10.71
C PHE A 44 3.06 -3.66 -9.51
N SER A 45 1.73 -3.88 -9.47
CA SER A 45 1.08 -4.73 -8.47
C SER A 45 1.62 -6.16 -8.52
N ASN A 46 1.75 -6.75 -9.70
CA ASN A 46 2.24 -8.13 -9.85
C ASN A 46 3.71 -8.26 -9.45
N LEU A 47 4.52 -7.21 -9.68
CA LEU A 47 5.92 -7.17 -9.27
C LEU A 47 6.09 -7.11 -7.75
N THR A 48 5.26 -6.33 -7.05
CA THR A 48 5.40 -6.04 -5.62
C THR A 48 4.71 -7.08 -4.72
N ARG A 49 3.59 -7.63 -5.19
CA ARG A 49 2.74 -8.56 -4.42
C ARG A 49 3.47 -9.77 -3.80
N PRO A 50 4.38 -10.48 -4.50
CA PRO A 50 5.07 -11.63 -3.89
C PRO A 50 5.92 -11.23 -2.67
N VAL A 51 6.51 -10.03 -2.68
CA VAL A 51 7.32 -9.53 -1.56
C VAL A 51 6.43 -9.26 -0.34
N THR A 52 5.27 -8.63 -0.54
CA THR A 52 4.29 -8.42 0.53
C THR A 52 3.74 -9.73 1.06
N GLN A 53 3.38 -10.68 0.19
CA GLN A 53 2.89 -12.00 0.60
C GLN A 53 3.90 -12.73 1.48
N ASN A 54 5.16 -12.82 1.03
CA ASN A 54 6.23 -13.45 1.81
C ASN A 54 6.45 -12.77 3.17
N PHE A 55 6.34 -11.44 3.23
CA PHE A 55 6.44 -10.70 4.49
C PHE A 55 5.31 -11.05 5.46
N ILE A 56 4.07 -11.06 4.99
CA ILE A 56 2.90 -11.37 5.82
C ILE A 56 2.93 -12.84 6.27
N GLU A 57 3.28 -13.78 5.39
CA GLU A 57 3.40 -15.20 5.73
C GLU A 57 4.50 -15.49 6.76
N SER A 58 5.60 -14.74 6.71
CA SER A 58 6.69 -14.83 7.70
C SER A 58 6.44 -14.02 8.98
N TYR A 59 5.34 -13.25 9.05
CA TYR A 59 5.00 -12.43 10.20
C TYR A 59 4.45 -13.29 11.35
N THR A 60 5.34 -13.74 12.24
CA THR A 60 4.99 -14.54 13.42
C THR A 60 4.65 -13.66 14.64
N SER A 61 4.14 -14.28 15.71
CA SER A 61 3.83 -13.60 16.98
C SER A 61 5.03 -12.85 17.57
N GLN A 62 6.26 -13.34 17.34
CA GLN A 62 7.51 -12.71 17.78
C GLN A 62 7.86 -11.45 16.97
N ALA A 63 7.26 -11.28 15.79
CA ALA A 63 7.46 -10.08 14.98
C ALA A 63 6.69 -8.86 15.51
N LYS A 64 5.74 -9.04 16.45
CA LYS A 64 4.95 -7.96 17.06
C LYS A 64 5.79 -6.97 17.87
N ASP A 65 6.92 -7.42 18.41
CA ASP A 65 7.85 -6.58 19.16
C ASP A 65 8.87 -5.85 18.26
N LYS A 66 8.84 -6.07 16.94
CA LYS A 66 9.75 -5.40 16.01
C LYS A 66 9.39 -3.94 15.83
N VAL A 67 10.43 -3.12 15.74
CA VAL A 67 10.34 -1.69 15.47
C VAL A 67 11.12 -1.33 14.21
N LEU A 68 10.55 -0.43 13.41
CA LEU A 68 11.17 0.21 12.28
C LEU A 68 11.79 1.53 12.75
N GLU A 69 13.08 1.69 12.53
CA GLU A 69 13.80 2.93 12.79
C GLU A 69 13.76 3.83 11.54
N ILE A 70 13.17 5.01 11.66
CA ILE A 70 13.17 6.02 10.61
C ILE A 70 14.05 7.19 11.03
N ARG A 71 15.13 7.40 10.29
CA ARG A 71 15.96 8.60 10.43
C ARG A 71 15.40 9.71 9.56
N ARG A 72 15.07 10.85 10.18
CA ARG A 72 14.63 12.06 9.47
C ARG A 72 15.81 12.92 9.02
N ASN A 73 15.55 13.83 8.08
CA ASN A 73 16.55 14.76 7.55
C ASN A 73 17.19 15.66 8.63
N ASN A 74 16.48 15.94 9.73
CA ASN A 74 16.99 16.70 10.87
C ASN A 74 17.82 15.84 11.86
N GLY A 75 18.12 14.58 11.52
CA GLY A 75 18.88 13.65 12.35
C GLY A 75 18.08 12.95 13.44
N SER A 76 16.80 13.31 13.65
CA SER A 76 15.95 12.64 14.64
C SER A 76 15.60 11.22 14.21
N ILE A 77 15.51 10.33 15.21
CA ILE A 77 15.12 8.93 15.04
C ILE A 77 13.68 8.76 15.54
N HIS A 78 12.83 8.16 14.71
CA HIS A 78 11.49 7.75 15.08
C HIS A 78 11.40 6.23 15.04
N LEU A 79 10.85 5.64 16.11
CA LEU A 79 10.57 4.22 16.19
C LEU A 79 9.08 3.99 15.93
N LEU A 80 8.77 3.13 14.96
CA LEU A 80 7.40 2.69 14.66
C LEU A 80 7.32 1.18 14.89
N SER A 81 6.36 0.70 15.67
CA SER A 81 6.11 -0.74 15.72
C SER A 81 5.62 -1.24 14.37
N TYR A 82 5.99 -2.46 13.99
CA TYR A 82 5.53 -3.06 12.73
C TYR A 82 4.00 -3.14 12.69
N ASP A 83 3.35 -3.46 13.81
CA ASP A 83 1.89 -3.44 13.92
C ASP A 83 1.30 -2.07 13.57
N LYS A 84 1.93 -0.96 13.98
CA LYS A 84 1.45 0.38 13.65
C LYS A 84 1.61 0.67 12.15
N VAL A 85 2.69 0.20 11.54
CA VAL A 85 2.92 0.35 10.10
C VAL A 85 1.92 -0.49 9.30
N LEU A 86 1.65 -1.73 9.71
CA LEU A 86 0.64 -2.60 9.08
C LEU A 86 -0.76 -1.99 9.16
N HIS A 87 -1.19 -1.50 10.32
CA HIS A 87 -2.47 -0.80 10.44
C HIS A 87 -2.53 0.46 9.57
N HIS A 88 -1.42 1.18 9.44
CA HIS A 88 -1.35 2.33 8.53
C HIS A 88 -1.57 1.90 7.07
N ILE A 89 -0.91 0.83 6.60
CA ILE A 89 -1.09 0.30 5.25
C ILE A 89 -2.57 -0.08 5.00
N PHE A 90 -3.19 -0.83 5.92
CA PHE A 90 -4.59 -1.25 5.78
C PHE A 90 -5.56 -0.07 5.70
N ILE A 91 -5.42 0.90 6.60
CA ILE A 91 -6.29 2.09 6.63
C ILE A 91 -6.04 2.96 5.40
N HIS A 92 -4.79 3.07 4.95
CA HIS A 92 -4.40 3.85 3.77
C HIS A 92 -5.04 3.31 2.49
N GLU A 93 -4.99 1.99 2.26
CA GLU A 93 -5.65 1.38 1.12
C GLU A 93 -7.18 1.59 1.16
N ILE A 94 -7.83 1.31 2.30
CA ILE A 94 -9.28 1.50 2.46
C ILE A 94 -9.67 2.95 2.17
N HIS A 95 -8.90 3.92 2.68
CA HIS A 95 -9.14 5.34 2.45
C HIS A 95 -9.12 5.69 0.95
N HIS A 96 -8.12 5.21 0.22
CA HIS A 96 -7.94 5.53 -1.20
C HIS A 96 -8.92 4.77 -2.11
N ILE A 97 -9.23 3.51 -1.83
CA ILE A 97 -10.30 2.78 -2.52
C ILE A 97 -11.67 3.44 -2.27
N GLY A 98 -11.88 4.00 -1.08
CA GLY A 98 -13.05 4.84 -0.78
C GLY A 98 -13.18 6.05 -1.72
N GLN A 99 -12.09 6.74 -2.03
CA GLN A 99 -12.08 7.85 -2.99
C GLN A 99 -12.49 7.38 -4.40
N LEU A 100 -12.01 6.20 -4.84
CA LEU A 100 -12.39 5.63 -6.13
C LEU A 100 -13.89 5.36 -6.23
N SER A 101 -14.55 5.03 -5.11
CA SER A 101 -16.00 4.81 -5.09
C SER A 101 -16.80 6.09 -5.38
N VAL A 102 -16.28 7.25 -4.98
CA VAL A 102 -16.86 8.57 -5.28
C VAL A 102 -16.70 8.86 -6.76
N TRP A 103 -15.48 8.75 -7.29
CA TRP A 103 -15.20 9.00 -8.71
C TRP A 103 -15.96 8.05 -9.64
N ALA A 104 -16.14 6.78 -9.26
CA ALA A 104 -16.96 5.85 -10.01
C ALA A 104 -18.40 6.36 -10.20
N ARG A 105 -19.00 6.90 -9.12
CA ARG A 105 -20.36 7.47 -9.19
C ARG A 105 -20.40 8.74 -10.04
N GLU A 106 -19.39 9.60 -9.96
CA GLU A 106 -19.30 10.83 -10.76
C GLU A 106 -19.28 10.54 -12.27
N ILE A 107 -18.70 9.42 -12.69
CA ILE A 107 -18.69 8.97 -14.09
C ILE A 107 -19.85 8.02 -14.44
N GLY A 108 -20.85 7.88 -13.56
CA GLY A 108 -22.03 7.05 -13.81
C GLY A 108 -21.81 5.54 -13.71
N VAL A 109 -20.71 5.10 -13.09
CA VAL A 109 -20.35 3.68 -12.91
C VAL A 109 -20.70 3.22 -11.50
N LYS A 110 -21.26 2.02 -11.36
CA LYS A 110 -21.50 1.41 -10.05
C LYS A 110 -20.15 1.10 -9.38
N PRO A 111 -19.86 1.59 -8.17
CA PRO A 111 -18.63 1.29 -7.47
C PRO A 111 -18.54 -0.19 -7.06
N ILE A 112 -17.31 -0.68 -6.92
CA ILE A 112 -17.04 -2.01 -6.36
C ILE A 112 -17.45 -2.02 -4.89
N SER A 113 -18.06 -3.13 -4.43
CA SER A 113 -18.44 -3.29 -3.02
C SER A 113 -17.20 -3.33 -2.13
N SER A 114 -17.20 -2.51 -1.08
CA SER A 114 -16.21 -2.54 0.00
C SER A 114 -16.71 -3.31 1.23
N ASP A 115 -17.86 -3.97 1.14
CA ASP A 115 -18.43 -4.74 2.25
C ASP A 115 -17.65 -6.04 2.46
N ILE A 116 -16.97 -6.14 3.60
CA ILE A 116 -16.18 -7.32 3.99
C ILE A 116 -17.04 -8.43 4.58
N ILE A 117 -18.22 -8.12 5.14
CA ILE A 117 -19.06 -9.09 5.86
C ILE A 117 -19.56 -10.20 4.92
N PHE A 118 -19.81 -9.85 3.66
CA PHE A 118 -20.36 -10.76 2.65
C PHE A 118 -19.35 -11.11 1.54
N ARG A 119 -18.06 -10.86 1.75
CA ARG A 119 -17.02 -11.15 0.76
C ARG A 119 -16.42 -12.53 1.00
N GLU A 120 -16.43 -13.38 -0.02
CA GLU A 120 -15.65 -14.62 -0.04
C GLU A 120 -14.16 -14.26 -0.19
N LEU A 121 -13.32 -14.79 0.70
CA LEU A 121 -11.86 -14.57 0.76
C LEU A 121 -11.11 -15.83 0.34
#